data_AF-A0A7S2C617-F1
#
_entry.id   AF-A0A7S2C617-F1
#
_cell.length_a   1.000
_cell.length_b   1.000
_cell.length_c   1.000
_cell.angle_alpha   90.00
_cell.angle_beta   90.00
_cell.angle_gamma   90.00
#
_symmetry.space_group_name_H-M   'P 1'
#
loop_
_entity.id
_entity.type
_entity.pdbx_description
1 polymer ?
#
loop_
_entity_poly.entity_id
_entity_poly.type
_entity_poly.pdbx_seq_one_letter_code
_entity_poly.pdbx_strand_id
1 'polypeptide(L)'
;RPYRSALKGNWGVCDIEDVCAAAKYLSDKGLADAKRLCIDGGSAGGFTTLGALAFKDVFAAGCSLYGVADCSALAADTHKFESRYLDGLIGKYPEDKELYDSRSAIYSTDTLSCPVLLLQGDEDKIVPPNQAETMYEALKAKGIPTALKMYEGEQHGFRQAANIEDALNSELYFFSKVFGFQADGLSNFDLAIDNL
;
A
#
# COMPACT_ATOMS: atom_id res chain seq x y z
N ARG A 1 23.05 -15.89 -1.44
CA ARG A 1 22.34 -15.61 -2.72
C ARG A 1 20.95 -16.26 -2.84
N PRO A 2 20.68 -17.47 -2.27
CA PRO A 2 19.35 -18.09 -2.34
C PRO A 2 18.23 -17.19 -1.80
N TYR A 3 18.40 -16.62 -0.60
CA TYR A 3 17.40 -15.75 0.04
C TYR A 3 16.91 -14.60 -0.86
N ARG A 4 17.83 -13.76 -1.36
CA ARG A 4 17.50 -12.67 -2.31
C ARG A 4 16.77 -13.16 -3.56
N SER A 5 17.08 -14.37 -4.02
CA SER A 5 16.50 -14.90 -5.27
C SER A 5 15.12 -15.52 -5.06
N ALA A 6 14.68 -15.72 -3.82
CA ALA A 6 13.35 -16.26 -3.51
C ALA A 6 12.23 -15.36 -4.04
N LEU A 7 12.44 -14.04 -4.07
CA LEU A 7 11.45 -13.09 -4.59
C LEU A 7 11.33 -13.08 -6.12
N LYS A 8 12.25 -13.73 -6.85
CA LYS A 8 12.18 -13.75 -8.31
C LYS A 8 10.96 -14.54 -8.78
N GLY A 9 10.07 -13.89 -9.53
CA GLY A 9 8.78 -14.44 -9.95
C GLY A 9 7.75 -14.59 -8.81
N ASN A 10 8.07 -14.15 -7.60
CA ASN A 10 7.24 -14.33 -6.41
C ASN A 10 6.90 -13.00 -5.70
N TRP A 11 7.10 -11.86 -6.36
CA TRP A 11 6.65 -10.59 -5.81
C TRP A 11 5.12 -10.52 -5.83
N GLY A 12 4.53 -10.14 -4.71
CA GLY A 12 3.09 -10.26 -4.44
C GLY A 12 2.69 -11.68 -4.01
N VAL A 13 3.66 -12.50 -3.60
CA VAL A 13 3.46 -13.80 -2.93
C VAL A 13 4.28 -13.84 -1.66
N CYS A 14 5.59 -13.99 -1.80
CA CYS A 14 6.47 -14.31 -0.67
C CYS A 14 6.53 -13.13 0.31
N ASP A 15 6.61 -11.91 -0.21
CA ASP A 15 6.57 -10.69 0.58
C ASP A 15 5.26 -10.56 1.38
N ILE A 16 4.12 -10.83 0.75
CA ILE A 16 2.80 -10.79 1.43
C ILE A 16 2.69 -11.93 2.46
N GLU A 17 3.09 -13.14 2.11
CA GLU A 17 3.05 -14.30 2.99
C GLU A 17 3.94 -14.09 4.23
N ASP A 18 5.15 -13.55 4.04
CA ASP A 18 6.11 -13.33 5.12
C ASP A 18 5.61 -12.26 6.10
N VAL A 19 5.09 -11.11 5.61
CA VAL A 19 4.56 -10.07 6.52
C VAL A 19 3.31 -10.54 7.26
N CYS A 20 2.43 -11.29 6.60
CA CYS A 20 1.26 -11.88 7.24
C CYS A 20 1.64 -12.94 8.28
N ALA A 21 2.65 -13.77 7.99
CA ALA A 21 3.13 -14.79 8.92
C ALA A 21 3.77 -14.15 10.16
N ALA A 22 4.56 -13.08 9.98
CA ALA A 22 5.15 -12.34 11.08
C ALA A 22 4.07 -11.71 11.98
N ALA A 23 3.06 -11.06 11.41
CA ALA A 23 1.97 -10.45 12.15
C ALA A 23 1.16 -11.48 12.94
N LYS A 24 0.78 -12.60 12.29
CA LYS A 24 0.10 -13.73 12.94
C LYS A 24 0.91 -14.35 14.06
N TYR A 25 2.22 -14.53 13.85
CA TYR A 25 3.09 -15.05 14.89
C TYR A 25 3.06 -14.17 16.14
N LEU A 26 3.13 -12.85 16.00
CA LEU A 26 3.05 -11.92 17.13
C LEU A 26 1.70 -12.00 17.84
N SER A 27 0.59 -12.09 17.10
CA SER A 27 -0.74 -12.22 17.70
C SER A 27 -0.96 -13.56 18.40
N ASP A 28 -0.50 -14.66 17.80
CA ASP A 28 -0.63 -16.03 18.37
C ASP A 28 0.17 -16.18 19.66
N LYS A 29 1.25 -15.41 19.82
CA LYS A 29 2.03 -15.32 21.05
C LYS A 29 1.43 -14.38 22.10
N GLY A 30 0.33 -13.71 21.79
CA GLY A 30 -0.28 -12.69 22.65
C GLY A 30 0.57 -11.43 22.81
N LEU A 31 1.51 -11.19 21.90
CA LEU A 31 2.37 -10.01 21.90
C LEU A 31 1.75 -8.83 21.15
N ALA A 32 0.76 -9.10 20.29
CA ALA A 32 -0.03 -8.12 19.58
C ALA A 32 -1.51 -8.50 19.63
N ASP A 33 -2.39 -7.51 19.62
CA ASP A 33 -3.84 -7.73 19.52
C ASP A 33 -4.21 -8.04 18.08
N ALA A 34 -4.67 -9.26 17.82
CA ALA A 34 -5.06 -9.72 16.49
C ALA A 34 -6.10 -8.82 15.79
N LYS A 35 -6.92 -8.09 16.56
CA LYS A 35 -7.95 -7.18 16.01
C LYS A 35 -7.45 -5.77 15.71
N ARG A 36 -6.20 -5.47 16.05
CA ARG A 36 -5.59 -4.13 15.90
C ARG A 36 -4.22 -4.21 15.21
N LEU A 37 -4.02 -5.21 14.38
CA LEU A 37 -2.86 -5.29 13.51
C LEU A 37 -3.03 -4.30 12.35
N CYS A 38 -2.05 -3.44 12.12
CA CYS A 38 -1.96 -2.61 10.93
C CYS A 38 -0.69 -2.93 10.13
N ILE A 39 -0.67 -2.53 8.86
CA ILE A 39 0.48 -2.65 7.98
C ILE A 39 0.68 -1.35 7.22
N ASP A 40 1.94 -0.92 7.11
CA ASP A 40 2.35 0.23 6.32
C ASP A 40 3.52 -0.12 5.40
N GLY A 41 3.71 0.68 4.35
CA GLY A 41 4.84 0.49 3.47
C GLY A 41 4.92 1.52 2.35
N GLY A 42 6.16 1.91 2.03
CA GLY A 42 6.47 2.78 0.90
C GLY A 42 6.90 2.00 -0.34
N SER A 43 6.57 2.49 -1.54
CA SER A 43 7.06 1.95 -2.82
C SER A 43 6.72 0.46 -2.97
N ALA A 44 7.72 -0.41 -3.12
CA ALA A 44 7.50 -1.86 -3.15
C ALA A 44 6.84 -2.40 -1.88
N GLY A 45 7.08 -1.77 -0.72
CA GLY A 45 6.36 -2.07 0.52
C GLY A 45 4.90 -1.63 0.46
N GLY A 46 4.57 -0.54 -0.23
CA GLY A 46 3.18 -0.11 -0.45
C GLY A 46 2.41 -1.11 -1.31
N PHE A 47 3.06 -1.71 -2.31
CA PHE A 47 2.50 -2.84 -3.05
C PHE A 47 2.23 -4.06 -2.15
N THR A 48 3.19 -4.44 -1.30
CA THR A 48 3.00 -5.51 -0.31
C THR A 48 1.84 -5.18 0.66
N THR A 49 1.75 -3.94 1.13
CA THR A 49 0.65 -3.45 1.98
C THR A 49 -0.69 -3.64 1.28
N LEU A 50 -0.87 -3.07 0.08
CA LEU A 50 -2.13 -3.17 -0.66
C LEU A 50 -2.48 -4.62 -0.98
N GLY A 51 -1.51 -5.44 -1.38
CA GLY A 51 -1.72 -6.86 -1.64
C GLY A 51 -2.08 -7.64 -0.38
N ALA A 52 -1.46 -7.35 0.77
CA ALA A 52 -1.82 -7.99 2.04
C ALA A 52 -3.25 -7.65 2.46
N LEU A 53 -3.69 -6.41 2.26
CA LEU A 53 -5.07 -5.99 2.57
C LEU A 53 -6.09 -6.56 1.57
N ALA A 54 -5.72 -6.73 0.30
CA ALA A 54 -6.62 -7.25 -0.73
C ALA A 54 -6.73 -8.78 -0.71
N PHE A 55 -5.63 -9.50 -0.48
CA PHE A 55 -5.56 -10.96 -0.68
C PHE A 55 -5.55 -11.77 0.62
N LYS A 56 -5.40 -11.13 1.78
CA LYS A 56 -5.32 -11.80 3.08
C LYS A 56 -6.20 -11.09 4.11
N ASP A 57 -6.73 -11.87 5.05
CA ASP A 57 -7.51 -11.37 6.19
C ASP A 57 -6.63 -11.45 7.46
N VAL A 58 -5.77 -10.44 7.64
CA VAL A 58 -4.78 -10.39 8.74
C VAL A 58 -4.72 -9.02 9.41
N PHE A 59 -4.80 -7.96 8.61
CA PHE A 59 -4.65 -6.59 9.09
C PHE A 59 -6.02 -5.91 9.13
N ALA A 60 -6.25 -5.15 10.19
CA ALA A 60 -7.48 -4.40 10.42
C ALA A 60 -7.48 -3.02 9.74
N ALA A 61 -6.33 -2.53 9.30
CA ALA A 61 -6.16 -1.34 8.45
C ALA A 61 -4.74 -1.29 7.86
N GLY A 62 -4.51 -0.41 6.88
CA GLY A 62 -3.14 -0.13 6.44
C GLY A 62 -2.93 1.20 5.74
N CYS A 63 -1.65 1.52 5.52
CA CYS A 63 -1.17 2.74 4.89
C CYS A 63 -0.22 2.42 3.74
N SER A 64 -0.50 2.89 2.53
CA SER A 64 0.39 2.73 1.38
C SER A 64 0.93 4.09 0.96
N LEU A 65 2.26 4.21 0.98
CA LEU A 65 2.97 5.40 0.52
C LEU A 65 3.54 5.15 -0.88
N TYR A 66 3.12 5.91 -1.89
CA TYR A 66 3.60 5.82 -3.28
C TYR A 66 3.77 4.36 -3.76
N GLY A 67 2.76 3.54 -3.45
CA GLY A 67 2.75 2.10 -3.66
C GLY A 67 2.10 1.69 -4.97
N VAL A 68 2.54 0.56 -5.53
CA VAL A 68 1.98 0.02 -6.77
C VAL A 68 0.62 -0.64 -6.46
N ALA A 69 -0.45 -0.20 -7.10
CA ALA A 69 -1.78 -0.81 -7.03
C ALA A 69 -2.10 -1.66 -8.26
N ASP A 70 -1.58 -1.25 -9.42
CA ASP A 70 -1.72 -1.88 -10.74
C ASP A 70 -0.34 -2.08 -11.40
N CYS A 71 0.15 -3.33 -11.35
CA CYS A 71 1.38 -3.75 -12.00
C CYS A 71 1.30 -3.64 -13.54
N SER A 72 0.14 -3.90 -14.15
CA SER A 72 -0.03 -3.84 -15.61
C SER A 72 0.04 -2.39 -16.10
N ALA A 73 -0.61 -1.46 -15.40
CA ALA A 73 -0.50 -0.03 -15.69
C ALA A 73 0.93 0.47 -15.51
N LEU A 74 1.62 0.05 -14.44
CA LEU A 74 3.02 0.42 -14.21
C LEU A 74 3.96 -0.10 -15.31
N ALA A 75 3.77 -1.36 -15.74
CA ALA A 75 4.56 -1.95 -16.82
C ALA A 75 4.34 -1.27 -18.18
N ALA A 76 3.13 -0.75 -18.42
CA ALA A 76 2.80 -0.02 -19.64
C ALA A 76 3.42 1.38 -19.68
N ASP A 77 3.46 2.09 -18.54
CA ASP A 77 3.91 3.49 -18.46
C ASP A 77 5.45 3.63 -18.40
N THR A 78 6.15 2.62 -17.89
CA THR A 78 7.63 2.60 -17.78
C THR A 78 8.30 2.35 -19.13
N HIS A 79 8.49 3.38 -19.97
CA HIS A 79 9.17 3.23 -21.26
C HIS A 79 10.72 3.19 -21.19
N LYS A 80 11.27 2.15 -21.84
CA LYS A 80 12.61 1.99 -22.47
C LYS A 80 13.88 1.72 -21.65
N PHE A 81 14.00 2.02 -20.36
CA PHE A 81 15.25 1.69 -19.62
C PHE A 81 15.05 0.96 -18.29
N GLU A 82 13.91 1.16 -17.62
CA GLU A 82 13.54 0.47 -16.37
C GLU A 82 12.42 -0.58 -16.55
N SER A 83 11.92 -0.73 -17.80
CA SER A 83 10.71 -1.46 -18.21
C SER A 83 10.74 -2.99 -18.01
N ARG A 84 11.77 -3.54 -17.37
CA ARG A 84 11.99 -4.98 -17.20
C ARG A 84 12.26 -5.36 -15.74
N TYR A 85 12.16 -4.40 -14.80
CA TYR A 85 12.33 -4.72 -13.38
C TYR A 85 11.28 -5.74 -12.92
N LEU A 86 10.04 -5.53 -13.36
CA LEU A 86 8.92 -6.43 -13.07
C LEU A 86 9.10 -7.82 -13.72
N ASP A 87 9.82 -7.93 -14.84
CA ASP A 87 10.09 -9.23 -15.49
C ASP A 87 10.81 -10.23 -14.58
N GLY A 88 11.74 -9.73 -13.76
CA GLY A 88 12.47 -10.55 -12.81
C GLY A 88 11.67 -10.91 -11.56
N LEU A 89 10.63 -10.14 -11.23
CA LEU A 89 9.88 -10.21 -9.98
C LEU A 89 8.50 -10.85 -10.12
N ILE A 90 7.86 -10.70 -11.28
CA ILE A 90 6.54 -11.22 -11.61
C ILE A 90 6.67 -12.20 -12.79
N GLY A 91 6.90 -11.70 -14.00
CA GLY A 91 6.95 -12.46 -15.25
C GLY A 91 7.13 -11.51 -16.44
N LYS A 92 7.32 -12.00 -17.66
CA LYS A 92 7.58 -11.11 -18.81
C LYS A 92 6.31 -10.39 -19.24
N TYR A 93 6.37 -9.05 -19.38
CA TYR A 93 5.25 -8.28 -19.93
C TYR A 93 5.47 -7.97 -21.43
N PRO A 94 4.45 -8.10 -22.29
CA PRO A 94 3.03 -8.41 -21.99
C PRO A 94 2.67 -9.91 -21.99
N GLU A 95 3.63 -10.83 -22.14
CA GLU A 95 3.35 -12.27 -22.29
C GLU A 95 2.64 -12.89 -21.07
N ASP A 96 2.99 -12.46 -19.87
CA ASP A 96 2.46 -12.92 -18.59
C ASP A 96 1.48 -11.91 -17.97
N LYS A 97 0.75 -11.13 -18.79
CA LYS A 97 -0.18 -10.08 -18.30
C LYS A 97 -1.17 -10.58 -17.23
N GLU A 98 -1.70 -11.79 -17.40
CA GLU A 98 -2.63 -12.38 -16.42
C GLU A 98 -2.00 -12.48 -15.03
N LEU A 99 -0.69 -12.76 -14.97
CA LEU A 99 0.04 -12.79 -13.70
C LEU A 99 0.10 -11.39 -13.09
N TYR A 100 0.39 -10.34 -13.87
CA TYR A 100 0.38 -8.96 -13.40
C TYR A 100 -0.98 -8.57 -12.84
N ASP A 101 -2.06 -8.86 -13.56
CA ASP A 101 -3.42 -8.57 -13.10
C ASP A 101 -3.73 -9.33 -11.79
N SER A 102 -3.30 -10.59 -11.66
CA SER A 102 -3.49 -11.38 -10.43
C SER A 102 -2.68 -10.88 -9.22
N ARG A 103 -1.64 -10.07 -9.45
CA ARG A 103 -0.80 -9.45 -8.40
C ARG A 103 -1.30 -8.07 -7.99
N SER A 104 -2.04 -7.40 -8.85
CA SER A 104 -2.51 -6.03 -8.64
C SER A 104 -3.71 -5.97 -7.70
N ALA A 105 -3.54 -5.29 -6.57
CA ALA A 105 -4.59 -5.12 -5.57
C ALA A 105 -5.84 -4.40 -6.13
N ILE A 106 -5.67 -3.55 -7.15
CA ILE A 106 -6.79 -2.80 -7.76
C ILE A 106 -7.88 -3.73 -8.34
N TYR A 107 -7.50 -4.91 -8.83
CA TYR A 107 -8.44 -5.89 -9.41
C TYR A 107 -9.05 -6.81 -8.36
N SER A 108 -8.75 -6.61 -7.08
CA SER A 108 -9.29 -7.38 -5.95
C SER A 108 -9.80 -6.47 -4.83
N THR A 109 -10.27 -5.28 -5.19
CA THR A 109 -10.94 -4.38 -4.26
C THR A 109 -12.18 -5.03 -3.65
N ASP A 110 -12.83 -5.99 -4.33
CA ASP A 110 -13.97 -6.76 -3.83
C ASP A 110 -13.67 -7.61 -2.58
N THR A 111 -12.44 -8.09 -2.42
CA THR A 111 -12.03 -8.87 -1.24
C THR A 111 -11.43 -8.01 -0.14
N LEU A 112 -10.93 -6.81 -0.47
CA LEU A 112 -10.47 -5.84 0.52
C LEU A 112 -11.66 -5.31 1.36
N SER A 113 -11.55 -5.34 2.68
CA SER A 113 -12.66 -4.99 3.58
C SER A 113 -12.29 -4.08 4.76
N CYS A 114 -11.04 -3.61 4.82
CA CYS A 114 -10.52 -2.80 5.92
C CYS A 114 -10.15 -1.38 5.47
N PRO A 115 -10.06 -0.42 6.40
CA PRO A 115 -9.67 0.95 6.08
C PRO A 115 -8.27 1.07 5.46
N VAL A 116 -8.11 1.97 4.48
CA VAL A 116 -6.83 2.23 3.80
C VAL A 116 -6.50 3.73 3.73
N LEU A 117 -5.28 4.10 4.09
CA LEU A 117 -4.70 5.41 3.83
C LEU A 117 -3.75 5.33 2.63
N LEU A 118 -3.86 6.28 1.72
CA LEU A 118 -2.98 6.42 0.55
C LEU A 118 -2.25 7.77 0.64
N LEU A 119 -0.92 7.74 0.60
CA LEU A 119 -0.05 8.92 0.64
C LEU A 119 0.81 8.95 -0.61
N GLN A 120 0.81 10.05 -1.36
CA GLN A 120 1.43 10.07 -2.69
C GLN A 120 2.08 11.41 -2.99
N GLY A 121 3.28 11.40 -3.57
CA GLY A 121 3.89 12.61 -4.15
C GLY A 121 3.36 12.86 -5.55
N ASP A 122 3.01 14.10 -5.87
CA ASP A 122 2.40 14.45 -7.16
C ASP A 122 3.40 14.48 -8.34
N GLU A 123 4.70 14.58 -8.05
CA GLU A 123 5.78 14.53 -9.04
C GLU A 123 6.44 13.15 -9.15
N ASP A 124 5.87 12.10 -8.53
CA ASP A 124 6.44 10.75 -8.58
C ASP A 124 6.43 10.17 -10.01
N LYS A 125 7.62 9.80 -10.49
CA LYS A 125 7.84 9.19 -11.82
C LYS A 125 8.19 7.72 -11.76
N ILE A 126 8.37 7.17 -10.56
CA ILE A 126 8.68 5.75 -10.33
C ILE A 126 7.38 4.99 -10.10
N VAL A 127 6.51 5.51 -9.24
CA VAL A 127 5.14 5.02 -9.04
C VAL A 127 4.21 6.20 -9.26
N PRO A 128 3.66 6.36 -10.49
CA PRO A 128 2.92 7.57 -10.83
C PRO A 128 1.66 7.75 -9.97
N PRO A 129 1.21 8.99 -9.73
CA PRO A 129 0.05 9.31 -8.90
C PRO A 129 -1.24 8.56 -9.21
N ASN A 130 -1.44 8.19 -10.48
CA ASN A 130 -2.63 7.46 -10.92
C ASN A 130 -2.84 6.14 -10.17
N GLN A 131 -1.77 5.53 -9.65
CA GLN A 131 -1.82 4.30 -8.84
C GLN A 131 -2.62 4.53 -7.55
N ALA A 132 -2.30 5.61 -6.83
CA ALA A 132 -3.00 5.98 -5.59
C ALA A 132 -4.40 6.51 -5.87
N GLU A 133 -4.57 7.37 -6.88
CA GLU A 133 -5.88 7.93 -7.25
C GLU A 133 -6.88 6.84 -7.65
N THR A 134 -6.46 5.90 -8.50
CA THR A 134 -7.34 4.80 -8.96
C THR A 134 -7.75 3.89 -7.80
N MET A 135 -6.82 3.58 -6.89
CA MET A 135 -7.12 2.79 -5.70
C MET A 135 -8.07 3.51 -4.74
N TYR A 136 -7.83 4.81 -4.49
CA TYR A 136 -8.70 5.63 -3.65
C TYR A 136 -10.15 5.64 -4.17
N GLU A 137 -10.35 5.94 -5.45
CA GLU A 137 -11.68 6.00 -6.04
C GLU A 137 -12.39 4.64 -5.99
N ALA A 138 -11.68 3.55 -6.24
CA ALA A 138 -12.24 2.20 -6.15
C ALA A 138 -12.68 1.85 -4.71
N LEU A 139 -11.86 2.16 -3.71
CA LEU A 139 -12.17 1.93 -2.30
C LEU A 139 -13.34 2.80 -1.82
N LYS A 140 -13.31 4.08 -2.20
CA LYS A 140 -14.37 5.04 -1.89
C LYS A 140 -15.70 4.60 -2.47
N ALA A 141 -15.73 4.21 -3.75
CA ALA A 141 -16.94 3.73 -4.42
C ALA A 141 -17.50 2.45 -3.77
N LYS A 142 -16.64 1.61 -3.19
CA LYS A 142 -17.04 0.41 -2.45
C LYS A 142 -17.59 0.70 -1.05
N GLY A 143 -17.47 1.94 -0.56
CA GLY A 143 -17.88 2.30 0.80
C GLY A 143 -16.87 1.87 1.87
N ILE A 144 -15.61 1.62 1.49
CA ILE A 144 -14.55 1.30 2.44
C ILE A 144 -14.01 2.61 3.02
N PRO A 145 -13.74 2.67 4.35
CA PRO A 145 -13.13 3.85 4.94
C PRO A 145 -11.76 4.14 4.31
N THR A 146 -11.59 5.28 3.66
CA THR A 146 -10.37 5.55 2.90
C THR A 146 -10.02 7.03 2.90
N ALA A 147 -8.72 7.33 2.82
CA ALA A 147 -8.22 8.69 2.64
C ALA A 147 -7.09 8.68 1.61
N LEU A 148 -7.01 9.75 0.82
CA LEU A 148 -5.91 10.02 -0.10
C LEU A 148 -5.33 11.39 0.23
N LYS A 149 -4.01 11.47 0.41
CA LYS A 149 -3.28 12.73 0.55
C LYS A 149 -2.16 12.83 -0.47
N MET A 150 -2.28 13.86 -1.31
CA MET A 150 -1.28 14.23 -2.31
C MET A 150 -0.33 15.27 -1.72
N TYR A 151 0.97 15.06 -1.88
CA TYR A 151 2.01 15.98 -1.42
C TYR A 151 2.62 16.70 -2.62
N GLU A 152 2.35 18.00 -2.70
CA GLU A 152 2.82 18.87 -3.79
C GLU A 152 4.35 19.04 -3.76
N GLY A 153 4.99 18.86 -4.92
CA GLY A 153 6.43 18.97 -5.10
C GLY A 153 7.21 17.78 -4.51
N GLU A 154 6.52 16.69 -4.14
CA GLU A 154 7.16 15.46 -3.71
C GLU A 154 7.20 14.43 -4.84
N GLN A 155 8.31 13.69 -4.88
CA GLN A 155 8.55 12.64 -5.87
C GLN A 155 8.45 11.26 -5.20
N HIS A 156 9.26 10.30 -5.66
CA HIS A 156 9.34 8.97 -5.06
C HIS A 156 10.07 9.01 -3.70
N GLY A 157 9.28 9.18 -2.64
CA GLY A 157 9.76 9.39 -1.27
C GLY A 157 9.80 10.86 -0.88
N PHE A 158 9.19 11.17 0.27
CA PHE A 158 9.05 12.55 0.76
C PHE A 158 10.37 13.12 1.29
N ARG A 159 10.66 14.38 0.95
CA ARG A 159 11.92 15.06 1.31
C ARG A 159 11.70 16.35 2.08
N GLN A 160 10.60 17.05 1.85
CA GLN A 160 10.31 18.27 2.57
C GLN A 160 9.90 17.89 4.00
N ALA A 161 10.57 18.50 5.00
CA ALA A 161 10.34 18.16 6.40
C ALA A 161 8.87 18.30 6.82
N ALA A 162 8.18 19.33 6.31
CA ALA A 162 6.77 19.54 6.57
C ALA A 162 5.88 18.40 6.02
N ASN A 163 6.20 17.88 4.83
CA ASN A 163 5.45 16.78 4.22
C ASN A 163 5.73 15.45 4.94
N ILE A 164 6.97 15.23 5.39
CA ILE A 164 7.31 14.05 6.20
C ILE A 164 6.57 14.07 7.53
N GLU A 165 6.57 15.20 8.23
CA GLU A 165 5.84 15.38 9.48
C GLU A 165 4.33 15.17 9.27
N ASP A 166 3.77 15.79 8.24
CA ASP A 166 2.35 15.65 7.91
C ASP A 166 1.97 14.21 7.53
N ALA A 167 2.81 13.48 6.80
CA ALA A 167 2.59 12.08 6.44
C ALA A 167 2.51 11.19 7.68
N LEU A 168 3.46 11.34 8.61
CA LEU A 168 3.46 10.60 9.88
C LEU A 168 2.23 10.94 10.73
N ASN A 169 1.86 12.23 10.79
CA ASN A 169 0.69 12.68 11.51
C ASN A 169 -0.61 12.17 10.87
N SER A 170 -0.69 12.14 9.54
CA SER A 170 -1.84 11.62 8.79
C SER A 170 -2.03 10.13 9.05
N GLU A 171 -0.96 9.35 9.06
CA GLU A 171 -0.98 7.92 9.37
C GLU A 171 -1.42 7.65 10.82
N LEU A 172 -0.80 8.32 11.79
CA LEU A 172 -1.18 8.16 13.19
C LEU A 172 -2.63 8.57 13.43
N TYR A 173 -3.05 9.70 12.84
CA TYR A 173 -4.42 10.18 12.93
C TYR A 173 -5.40 9.17 12.34
N PHE A 174 -5.12 8.66 11.14
CA PHE A 174 -5.96 7.67 10.46
C PHE A 174 -6.16 6.43 11.34
N PHE A 175 -5.08 5.82 11.84
CA PHE A 175 -5.19 4.68 12.74
C PHE A 175 -5.89 5.01 14.06
N SER A 176 -5.73 6.23 14.57
CA SER A 176 -6.45 6.69 15.77
C SER A 176 -7.96 6.68 15.59
N LYS A 177 -8.44 7.08 14.40
CA LYS A 177 -9.88 7.07 14.08
C LYS A 177 -10.38 5.65 13.86
N VAL A 178 -9.62 4.82 13.15
CA VAL A 178 -9.98 3.41 12.91
C VAL A 178 -10.07 2.62 14.21
N PHE A 179 -9.11 2.80 15.12
CA PHE A 179 -9.01 1.99 16.35
C PHE A 179 -9.55 2.69 17.60
N GLY A 180 -10.05 3.91 17.48
CA GLY A 180 -10.70 4.65 18.56
C GLY A 180 -9.78 5.02 19.73
N PHE A 181 -8.51 5.34 19.46
CA PHE A 181 -7.58 5.86 20.49
C PHE A 181 -7.31 7.35 20.30
N GLN A 182 -6.83 8.01 21.36
CA GLN A 182 -6.43 9.42 21.29
C GLN A 182 -4.99 9.52 20.75
N ALA A 183 -4.81 10.21 19.63
CA ALA A 183 -3.48 10.58 19.13
C ALA A 183 -3.03 11.91 19.77
N ASP A 184 -2.11 11.82 20.73
CA ASP A 184 -1.56 12.99 21.41
C ASP A 184 -0.85 13.92 20.41
N GLY A 185 -1.06 15.24 20.56
CA GLY A 185 -0.51 16.25 19.65
C GLY A 185 -1.33 16.48 18.37
N LEU A 186 -2.36 15.67 18.09
CA LEU A 186 -3.16 15.75 16.87
C LEU A 186 -4.62 16.19 17.10
N SER A 187 -4.90 16.87 18.22
CA SER A 187 -6.29 17.29 18.57
C SER A 187 -6.93 18.23 17.54
N ASN A 188 -6.11 19.01 16.84
CA ASN A 188 -6.55 19.93 15.78
C ASN A 188 -6.15 19.44 14.38
N PHE A 189 -5.65 18.21 14.26
CA PHE A 189 -5.32 17.61 12.97
C PHE A 189 -6.61 17.18 12.29
N ASP A 190 -6.71 17.47 10.99
CA ASP A 190 -7.86 17.08 10.20
C ASP A 190 -7.38 16.40 8.92
N LEU A 191 -7.88 15.19 8.73
CA LEU A 191 -7.68 14.38 7.55
C LEU A 191 -9.08 13.93 7.14
N ALA A 192 -9.49 14.28 5.92
CA ALA A 192 -10.74 13.81 5.37
C ALA A 192 -10.63 12.29 5.13
N ILE A 193 -11.45 11.52 5.84
CA ILE A 193 -11.56 10.07 5.66
C ILE A 193 -12.98 9.80 5.17
N ASP A 194 -13.11 9.37 3.93
CA ASP A 194 -14.38 8.96 3.36
C ASP A 194 -14.86 7.67 4.02
N ASN A 195 -16.17 7.50 4.16
CA ASN A 195 -16.84 6.29 4.66
C ASN A 195 -16.48 5.84 6.09
N LEU A 196 -15.84 6.66 6.93
CA LEU A 196 -15.50 6.34 8.32
C LEU A 196 -16.60 6.74 9.32
#